data_AF-A0A7X5I4J4-F1
#
_entry.id   AF-A0A7X5I4J4-F1
#
_cell.length_a   1.000
_cell.length_b   1.000
_cell.length_c   1.000
_cell.angle_alpha   90.00
_cell.angle_beta   90.00
_cell.angle_gamma   90.00
#
_symmetry.space_group_name_H-M   'P 1'
#
loop_
_entity.id
_entity.type
_entity.pdbx_description
1 polymer ?
#
loop_
_entity_poly.entity_id
_entity_poly.type
_entity_poly.pdbx_seq_one_letter_code
_entity_poly.pdbx_strand_id
1 'polypeptide(L)'
;MGFPVLHYYLCRGQVSIDNELLTTAFCASPDFNTEKKKRISIETLYKLKRFEGEDILSFCKRMNLSNYIYSIMIFDYIICNQDRHGANIEFLMDSNIIIPTPIFDNGVCLMFSCRTEKEIEKFDVTSNPRANNYIGSQDLEFNLTLIDEKINFNLISYSNRDFIFTDMEDLLSNKHKSKIMDMLVWRCEYAKEILDI
;
A
#
# COMPACT_ATOMS: atom_id res chain seq x y z
N MET A 1 -11.57 -2.47 -1.63
CA MET A 1 -10.83 -3.71 -1.33
C MET A 1 -11.02 -4.22 0.10
N GLY A 2 -11.36 -3.39 1.10
CA GLY A 2 -11.62 -3.88 2.46
C GLY A 2 -10.38 -4.01 3.35
N PHE A 3 -9.19 -3.71 2.81
CA PHE A 3 -7.96 -3.57 3.59
C PHE A 3 -8.03 -2.34 4.50
N PRO A 4 -7.36 -2.37 5.67
CA PRO A 4 -7.35 -1.27 6.62
C PRO A 4 -6.39 -0.16 6.14
N VAL A 5 -6.70 0.52 5.04
CA VAL A 5 -5.86 1.58 4.47
C VAL A 5 -6.22 2.93 5.10
N LEU A 6 -5.22 3.78 5.35
CA LEU A 6 -5.45 5.14 5.82
C LEU A 6 -6.32 5.90 4.81
N HIS A 7 -7.32 6.62 5.31
CA HIS A 7 -8.17 7.43 4.45
C HIS A 7 -7.43 8.70 4.02
N TYR A 8 -7.39 8.93 2.72
CA TYR A 8 -6.77 10.11 2.12
C TYR A 8 -7.81 10.98 1.43
N TYR A 9 -7.59 12.28 1.48
CA TYR A 9 -8.36 13.29 0.79
C TYR A 9 -7.47 13.96 -0.24
N LEU A 10 -8.02 14.13 -1.44
CA LEU A 10 -7.44 15.03 -2.41
C LEU A 10 -7.84 16.45 -2.04
N CYS A 11 -6.84 17.30 -1.84
CA CYS A 11 -7.04 18.70 -1.52
C CYS A 11 -6.35 19.58 -2.57
N ARG A 12 -6.88 20.78 -2.77
CA ARG A 12 -6.28 21.81 -3.63
C ARG A 12 -5.97 23.04 -2.79
N GLY A 13 -4.83 23.65 -3.04
CA GLY A 13 -4.44 24.86 -2.31
C GLY A 13 -3.13 25.44 -2.82
N GLN A 14 -2.68 26.50 -2.14
CA GLN A 14 -1.49 27.24 -2.50
C GLN A 14 -0.30 26.79 -1.66
N VAL A 15 0.83 26.56 -2.31
CA VAL A 15 2.12 26.32 -1.66
C VAL A 15 3.08 27.44 -2.04
N SER A 16 3.90 27.88 -1.08
CA SER A 16 4.97 28.84 -1.33
C SER A 16 6.27 28.07 -1.52
N ILE A 17 6.83 28.11 -2.73
CA ILE A 17 8.14 27.54 -3.07
C ILE A 17 9.01 28.68 -3.56
N ASP A 18 10.16 28.92 -2.92
CA ASP A 18 11.09 30.00 -3.28
C ASP A 18 10.46 31.40 -3.39
N ASN A 19 9.49 31.69 -2.50
CA ASN A 19 8.64 32.89 -2.49
C ASN A 19 7.67 33.04 -3.67
N GLU A 20 7.50 32.01 -4.50
CA GLU A 20 6.45 31.92 -5.50
C GLU A 20 5.26 31.13 -4.99
N LEU A 21 4.06 31.71 -5.13
CA LEU A 21 2.81 31.04 -4.80
C LEU A 21 2.34 30.19 -5.97
N LEU A 22 2.33 28.87 -5.77
CA LEU A 22 1.86 27.89 -6.75
C LEU A 22 0.57 27.25 -6.25
N THR A 23 -0.44 27.15 -7.12
CA THR A 23 -1.64 26.35 -6.81
C THR A 23 -1.40 24.91 -7.25
N THR A 24 -1.54 23.97 -6.32
CA THR A 24 -1.30 22.55 -6.59
C THR A 24 -2.28 21.66 -5.82
N ALA A 25 -2.29 20.37 -6.17
CA ALA A 25 -2.99 19.35 -5.43
C ALA A 25 -2.07 18.71 -4.38
N PHE A 26 -2.63 18.34 -3.24
CA PHE A 26 -1.94 17.61 -2.19
C PHE A 26 -2.84 16.53 -1.59
N CYS A 27 -2.20 15.52 -1.04
CA CYS A 27 -2.86 14.42 -0.36
C CYS A 27 -2.86 14.72 1.15
N ALA A 28 -4.04 14.76 1.77
CA ALA A 28 -4.18 14.96 3.20
C ALA A 28 -4.79 13.72 3.85
N SER A 29 -4.41 13.42 5.09
CA SER A 29 -5.05 12.37 5.89
C SER A 29 -5.23 12.85 7.33
N PRO A 30 -6.28 12.39 8.03
CA PRO A 30 -6.40 12.60 9.47
C PRO A 30 -5.30 11.83 10.19
N ASP A 31 -4.86 12.34 11.33
CA ASP A 31 -4.01 11.56 12.22
C ASP A 31 -4.80 10.37 12.77
N PHE A 32 -4.37 9.15 12.42
CA PHE A 32 -4.98 7.91 12.93
C PHE A 32 -4.65 7.66 14.41
N ASN A 33 -3.67 8.37 14.98
CA ASN A 33 -3.29 8.29 16.39
C ASN A 33 -3.94 9.39 17.23
N THR A 34 -5.27 9.40 17.27
CA THR A 34 -6.07 10.43 17.97
C THR A 34 -5.80 10.48 19.47
N GLU A 35 -5.43 9.36 20.08
CA GLU A 35 -5.11 9.22 21.51
C GLU A 35 -3.64 9.50 21.84
N LYS A 36 -2.81 9.89 20.85
CA LYS A 36 -1.37 10.16 21.01
C LYS A 36 -0.61 9.00 21.68
N LYS A 37 -1.02 7.77 21.39
CA LYS A 37 -0.33 6.54 21.81
C LYS A 37 1.10 6.51 21.26
N LYS A 38 1.99 5.80 21.93
CA LYS A 38 3.36 5.63 21.44
C LYS A 38 3.32 4.85 20.12
N ARG A 39 3.99 5.37 19.09
CA ARG A 39 4.17 4.67 17.82
C ARG A 39 5.46 3.87 17.83
N ILE A 40 5.46 2.74 17.13
CA ILE A 40 6.65 1.93 16.92
C ILE A 40 6.62 1.33 15.51
N SER A 41 7.70 1.50 14.76
CA SER A 41 7.85 0.84 13.45
C SER A 41 8.05 -0.66 13.62
N ILE A 42 7.68 -1.45 12.61
CA ILE A 42 7.92 -2.89 12.65
C ILE A 42 9.41 -3.22 12.78
N GLU A 43 10.29 -2.42 12.17
CA GLU A 43 11.74 -2.55 12.32
C GLU A 43 12.18 -2.48 13.78
N THR A 44 11.67 -1.48 14.50
CA THR A 44 12.00 -1.27 15.91
C THR A 44 11.37 -2.35 16.77
N LEU A 45 10.11 -2.70 16.50
CA LEU A 45 9.38 -3.72 17.24
C LEU A 45 10.06 -5.10 17.09
N TYR A 46 10.45 -5.48 15.88
CA TYR A 46 11.17 -6.72 15.58
C TYR A 46 12.52 -6.76 16.28
N LYS A 47 13.33 -5.69 16.21
CA LYS A 47 14.62 -5.62 16.91
C LYS A 47 14.49 -5.83 18.43
N LEU A 48 13.43 -5.31 19.04
CA LEU A 48 13.21 -5.38 20.48
C LEU A 48 12.65 -6.73 20.96
N LYS A 49 11.85 -7.41 20.12
CA LYS A 49 11.02 -8.55 20.57
C LYS A 49 11.30 -9.86 19.83
N ARG A 50 12.15 -9.89 18.81
CA ARG A 50 12.50 -11.12 18.10
C ARG A 50 13.26 -12.10 18.99
N PHE A 51 13.09 -13.38 18.72
CA PHE A 51 14.00 -14.40 19.23
C PHE A 51 15.27 -14.48 18.38
N GLU A 52 16.30 -15.13 18.92
CA GLU A 52 17.54 -15.36 18.17
C GLU A 52 17.24 -16.25 16.95
N GLY A 53 17.71 -15.81 15.77
CA GLY A 53 17.52 -16.53 14.50
C GLY A 53 16.11 -16.45 13.90
N GLU A 54 15.15 -15.82 14.57
CA GLU A 54 13.77 -15.69 14.07
C GLU A 54 13.69 -14.71 12.90
N ASP A 55 13.12 -15.11 11.77
CA ASP A 55 12.84 -14.20 10.66
C ASP A 55 11.61 -13.30 10.93
N ILE A 56 11.47 -12.23 10.14
CA ILE A 56 10.44 -11.21 10.35
C ILE A 56 9.01 -11.74 10.16
N LEU A 57 8.78 -12.68 9.24
CA LEU A 57 7.44 -13.21 9.00
C LEU A 57 7.05 -14.17 10.13
N SER A 58 7.96 -15.05 10.55
CA SER A 58 7.78 -15.89 11.75
C SER A 58 7.51 -15.06 13.00
N PHE A 59 8.24 -13.95 13.16
CA PHE A 59 7.99 -12.97 14.22
C PHE A 59 6.55 -12.42 14.17
N CYS A 60 6.08 -11.99 13.00
CA CYS A 60 4.73 -11.45 12.85
C CYS A 60 3.66 -12.50 13.21
N LYS A 61 3.85 -13.76 12.80
CA LYS A 61 2.97 -14.88 13.16
C LYS A 61 2.93 -15.08 14.68
N ARG A 62 4.10 -15.16 15.33
CA ARG A 62 4.20 -15.32 16.79
C ARG A 62 3.56 -14.16 17.55
N MET A 63 3.67 -12.94 17.02
CA MET A 63 3.07 -11.74 17.61
C MET A 63 1.57 -11.61 17.31
N ASN A 64 0.96 -12.60 16.64
CA ASN A 64 -0.45 -12.60 16.22
C ASN A 64 -0.79 -11.42 15.29
N LEU A 65 0.12 -11.10 14.37
CA LEU A 65 0.00 -10.02 13.38
C LEU A 65 -0.15 -10.54 11.94
N SER A 66 -0.19 -11.86 11.72
CA SER A 66 -0.22 -12.49 10.40
C SER A 66 -1.32 -11.93 9.50
N ASN A 67 -2.56 -11.87 9.98
CA ASN A 67 -3.69 -11.35 9.21
C ASN A 67 -3.48 -9.92 8.68
N TYR A 68 -2.91 -9.04 9.51
CA TYR A 68 -2.60 -7.66 9.13
C TYR A 68 -1.45 -7.61 8.11
N ILE A 69 -0.40 -8.40 8.32
CA ILE A 69 0.73 -8.47 7.39
C ILE A 69 0.33 -9.04 6.04
N TYR A 70 -0.49 -10.08 6.01
CA TYR A 70 -1.02 -10.64 4.77
C TYR A 70 -1.91 -9.66 4.03
N SER A 71 -2.72 -8.87 4.76
CA SER A 71 -3.45 -7.75 4.15
C SER A 71 -2.53 -6.74 3.47
N ILE A 72 -1.37 -6.42 4.06
CA ILE A 72 -0.35 -5.57 3.44
C ILE A 72 0.23 -6.24 2.19
N MET A 73 0.62 -7.51 2.25
CA MET A 73 1.21 -8.24 1.12
C MET A 73 0.27 -8.26 -0.09
N ILE A 74 -1.01 -8.57 0.12
CA ILE A 74 -2.00 -8.60 -0.97
C ILE A 74 -2.22 -7.19 -1.52
N PHE A 75 -2.39 -6.21 -0.64
CA PHE A 75 -2.59 -4.82 -1.06
C PHE A 75 -1.40 -4.30 -1.86
N ASP A 76 -0.18 -4.53 -1.39
CA ASP A 76 1.06 -4.11 -2.05
C ASP A 76 1.23 -4.79 -3.42
N TYR A 77 0.87 -6.07 -3.55
CA TYR A 77 0.86 -6.73 -4.85
C TYR A 77 -0.12 -6.06 -5.83
N ILE A 78 -1.36 -5.82 -5.39
CA ILE A 78 -2.43 -5.25 -6.21
C ILE A 78 -2.08 -3.83 -6.67
N ILE A 79 -1.53 -3.00 -5.79
CA ILE A 79 -1.13 -1.64 -6.15
C ILE A 79 0.30 -1.59 -6.71
N CYS A 80 1.04 -2.70 -6.76
CA CYS A 80 2.48 -2.74 -7.06
C CYS A 80 3.29 -1.72 -6.25
N ASN A 81 3.20 -1.80 -4.92
CA ASN A 81 3.99 -0.96 -4.03
C ASN A 81 5.46 -1.41 -4.05
N GLN A 82 6.34 -0.52 -4.50
CA GLN A 82 7.77 -0.80 -4.64
C GLN A 82 8.59 -0.36 -3.42
N ASP A 83 7.97 0.22 -2.38
CA ASP A 83 8.70 0.80 -1.25
C ASP A 83 8.03 0.58 0.12
N ARG A 84 7.55 -0.65 0.37
CA ARG A 84 7.09 -1.08 1.71
C ARG A 84 8.25 -1.42 2.64
N HIS A 85 9.05 -0.41 3.00
CA HIS A 85 10.08 -0.56 4.03
C HIS A 85 9.46 -0.58 5.43
N GLY A 86 10.21 -0.99 6.45
CA GLY A 86 9.64 -1.25 7.78
C GLY A 86 9.24 0.01 8.54
N ALA A 87 9.75 1.19 8.20
CA ALA A 87 9.18 2.44 8.70
C ALA A 87 7.76 2.76 8.13
N ASN A 88 7.35 2.16 7.01
CA ASN A 88 6.00 2.31 6.44
C ASN A 88 4.99 1.29 7.00
N ILE A 89 5.37 0.60 8.08
CA ILE A 89 4.53 -0.32 8.84
C ILE A 89 4.70 0.04 10.30
N GLU A 90 3.67 0.66 10.88
CA GLU A 90 3.68 1.09 12.27
C GLU A 90 2.62 0.37 13.10
N PHE A 91 2.83 0.42 14.41
CA PHE A 91 1.89 -0.03 15.40
C PHE A 91 1.74 1.04 16.47
N LEU A 92 0.53 1.15 17.03
CA LEU A 92 0.33 1.85 18.29
C LEU A 92 0.61 0.90 19.44
N MET A 93 1.32 1.39 20.46
CA MET A 93 1.54 0.68 21.70
C MET A 93 0.59 1.21 22.77
N ASP A 94 -0.18 0.30 23.35
CA ASP A 94 -0.95 0.53 24.57
C ASP A 94 -0.44 -0.43 25.65
N SER A 95 0.44 0.08 26.51
CA SER A 95 1.20 -0.74 27.47
C SER A 95 1.96 -1.88 26.76
N ASN A 96 1.50 -3.12 26.89
CA ASN A 96 2.09 -4.30 26.24
C ASN A 96 1.34 -4.76 24.98
N ILE A 97 0.20 -4.13 24.67
CA ILE A 97 -0.64 -4.46 23.52
C ILE A 97 -0.09 -3.73 22.29
N ILE A 98 0.06 -4.48 21.20
CA ILE A 98 0.46 -3.97 19.89
C ILE A 98 -0.80 -3.87 19.03
N ILE A 99 -1.10 -2.67 18.55
CA ILE A 99 -2.31 -2.38 17.78
C ILE A 99 -1.87 -1.99 16.36
N PRO A 100 -2.27 -2.75 15.32
CA PRO A 100 -2.00 -2.37 13.93
C PRO A 100 -2.54 -0.99 13.57
N THR A 101 -1.74 -0.18 12.88
CA THR A 101 -2.22 1.08 12.28
C THR A 101 -2.83 0.83 10.92
N PRO A 102 -3.60 1.76 10.36
CA PRO A 102 -3.96 1.68 8.94
C PRO A 102 -2.70 1.59 8.06
N ILE A 103 -2.80 0.96 6.90
CA ILE A 103 -1.74 0.92 5.88
C ILE A 103 -1.61 2.34 5.30
N PHE A 104 -0.42 2.93 5.41
CA PHE A 104 -0.15 4.28 4.96
C PHE A 104 1.09 4.32 4.06
N ASP A 105 1.45 5.52 3.58
CA ASP A 105 2.58 5.77 2.69
C ASP A 105 2.64 4.83 1.48
N ASN A 106 1.69 5.03 0.57
CA ASN A 106 1.57 4.25 -0.66
C ASN A 106 2.05 5.07 -1.87
N GLY A 107 2.96 6.03 -1.68
CA GLY A 107 3.34 6.98 -2.75
C GLY A 107 4.11 6.35 -3.91
N VAL A 108 4.83 5.26 -3.64
CA VAL A 108 5.66 4.54 -4.62
C VAL A 108 4.93 3.29 -5.13
N CYS A 109 3.74 3.50 -5.69
CA CYS A 109 2.90 2.44 -6.23
C CYS A 109 2.29 2.80 -7.59
N LEU A 110 1.48 1.89 -8.14
CA LEU A 110 0.79 2.01 -9.42
C LEU A 110 1.79 2.36 -10.54
N MET A 111 1.62 3.55 -11.12
CA MET A 111 2.41 4.08 -12.22
C MET A 111 3.13 5.37 -11.81
N PHE A 112 3.55 5.49 -10.53
CA PHE A 112 4.11 6.74 -9.96
C PHE A 112 5.27 7.37 -10.76
N SER A 113 6.00 6.55 -11.53
CA SER A 113 7.13 6.96 -12.36
C SER A 113 6.73 7.39 -13.78
N CYS A 114 5.52 7.06 -14.25
CA CYS A 114 5.05 7.45 -15.58
C CYS A 114 4.63 8.92 -15.61
N ARG A 115 5.27 9.72 -16.47
CA ARG A 115 5.03 11.17 -16.59
C ARG A 115 4.50 11.57 -17.96
N THR A 116 4.60 10.69 -18.95
CA THR A 116 4.21 10.95 -20.34
C THR A 116 3.21 9.92 -20.84
N GLU A 117 2.42 10.27 -21.86
CA GLU A 117 1.50 9.30 -22.47
C GLU A 117 2.22 8.07 -23.05
N LYS A 118 3.43 8.25 -23.59
CA LYS A 118 4.22 7.16 -24.16
C LYS A 118 4.68 6.16 -23.09
N GLU A 119 4.99 6.64 -21.89
CA GLU A 119 5.30 5.77 -20.75
C GLU A 119 4.06 5.03 -20.28
N ILE A 120 2.91 5.72 -20.20
CA ILE A 120 1.62 5.12 -19.83
C ILE A 120 1.22 4.01 -20.82
N GLU A 121 1.38 4.24 -22.12
CA GLU A 121 1.07 3.24 -23.16
C GLU A 121 1.95 1.99 -23.06
N LYS A 122 3.22 2.17 -22.73
CA LYS A 122 4.21 1.09 -22.67
C LYS A 122 4.23 0.37 -21.32
N PHE A 123 3.53 0.90 -20.32
CA PHE A 123 3.52 0.32 -18.99
C PHE A 123 2.91 -1.08 -19.02
N ASP A 124 3.71 -2.05 -18.62
CA ASP A 124 3.29 -3.43 -18.49
C ASP A 124 2.60 -3.63 -17.14
N VAL A 125 1.28 -3.77 -17.19
CA VAL A 125 0.42 -3.97 -16.01
C VAL A 125 0.67 -5.29 -15.28
N THR A 126 1.30 -6.25 -15.96
CA THR A 126 1.65 -7.57 -15.43
C THR A 126 3.05 -7.60 -14.83
N SER A 127 3.85 -6.56 -15.06
CA SER A 127 5.22 -6.50 -14.57
C SER A 127 5.28 -6.61 -13.04
N ASN A 128 6.25 -7.37 -12.55
CA ASN A 128 6.54 -7.56 -11.13
C ASN A 128 7.95 -7.02 -10.83
N PRO A 129 8.11 -5.69 -10.72
CA PRO A 129 9.39 -5.08 -10.43
C PRO A 129 9.86 -5.45 -9.02
N ARG A 130 11.18 -5.40 -8.80
CA ARG A 130 11.74 -5.58 -7.45
C ARG A 130 11.24 -4.48 -6.53
N ALA A 131 10.65 -4.86 -5.41
CA ALA A 131 10.19 -3.98 -4.36
C ALA A 131 11.19 -3.93 -3.19
N ASN A 132 11.32 -2.77 -2.55
CA ASN A 132 11.90 -2.65 -1.23
C ASN A 132 10.83 -3.06 -0.19
N ASN A 133 10.74 -4.36 0.07
CA ASN A 133 9.77 -4.96 0.99
C ASN A 133 10.46 -5.47 2.26
N TYR A 134 9.95 -5.10 3.44
CA TYR A 134 10.58 -5.46 4.72
C TYR A 134 10.23 -6.86 5.25
N ILE A 135 9.00 -7.35 5.04
CA ILE A 135 8.50 -8.58 5.69
C ILE A 135 8.59 -9.81 4.78
N GLY A 136 8.45 -9.60 3.47
CA GLY A 136 8.60 -10.63 2.45
C GLY A 136 9.91 -10.50 1.67
N SER A 137 9.89 -11.06 0.48
CA SER A 137 10.94 -10.88 -0.52
C SER A 137 10.74 -9.60 -1.33
N GLN A 138 11.72 -9.28 -2.18
CA GLN A 138 11.61 -8.20 -3.17
C GLN A 138 10.64 -8.53 -4.32
N ASP A 139 10.12 -9.76 -4.37
CA ASP A 139 9.17 -10.23 -5.37
C ASP A 139 7.76 -10.24 -4.73
N LEU A 140 6.88 -9.35 -5.20
CA LEU A 140 5.54 -9.18 -4.64
C LEU A 140 4.62 -10.37 -4.95
N GLU A 141 4.82 -11.02 -6.09
CA GLU A 141 4.07 -12.22 -6.47
C GLU A 141 4.45 -13.41 -5.60
N PHE A 142 5.76 -13.62 -5.39
CA PHE A 142 6.25 -14.64 -4.46
C PHE A 142 5.69 -14.42 -3.05
N ASN A 143 5.56 -13.17 -2.61
CA ASN A 143 5.01 -12.86 -1.29
C ASN A 143 3.56 -13.33 -1.12
N LEU A 144 2.76 -13.43 -2.20
CA LEU A 144 1.41 -14.02 -2.12
C LEU A 144 1.46 -15.50 -1.74
N THR A 145 2.51 -16.23 -2.17
CA THR A 145 2.69 -17.66 -1.85
C THR A 145 3.06 -17.90 -0.39
N LEU A 146 3.48 -16.85 0.33
CA LEU A 146 3.81 -16.92 1.76
C LEU A 146 2.57 -16.86 2.66
N ILE A 147 1.41 -16.51 2.08
CA ILE A 147 0.14 -16.36 2.79
C ILE A 147 -0.44 -17.75 3.03
N ASP A 148 -0.51 -18.14 4.30
CA ASP A 148 -1.02 -19.44 4.75
C ASP A 148 -2.37 -19.35 5.50
N GLU A 149 -3.00 -18.17 5.48
CA GLU A 149 -4.31 -17.93 6.07
C GLU A 149 -5.23 -17.24 5.05
N LYS A 150 -6.53 -17.56 5.08
CA LYS A 150 -7.49 -16.95 4.17
C LYS A 150 -7.71 -15.46 4.51
N ILE A 151 -7.36 -14.58 3.59
CA ILE A 151 -7.62 -13.12 3.68
C ILE A 151 -8.66 -12.73 2.63
N ASN A 152 -9.86 -12.38 3.07
CA ASN A 152 -10.89 -11.90 2.17
C ASN A 152 -10.64 -10.44 1.77
N PHE A 153 -10.76 -10.13 0.48
CA PHE A 153 -10.74 -8.77 -0.02
C PHE A 153 -11.78 -8.59 -1.14
N ASN A 154 -12.25 -7.37 -1.31
CA ASN A 154 -13.21 -7.02 -2.36
C ASN A 154 -12.47 -6.76 -3.68
N LEU A 155 -12.85 -7.47 -4.73
CA LEU A 155 -12.32 -7.27 -6.08
C LEU A 155 -12.61 -5.87 -6.61
N ILE A 156 -11.68 -5.37 -7.42
CA ILE A 156 -11.87 -4.16 -8.22
C ILE A 156 -12.29 -4.58 -9.62
N SER A 157 -13.33 -3.93 -10.13
CA SER A 157 -13.81 -4.06 -11.50
C SER A 157 -13.80 -2.71 -12.19
N TYR A 158 -13.97 -2.69 -13.52
CA TYR A 158 -14.11 -1.44 -14.28
C TYR A 158 -15.29 -0.56 -13.82
N SER A 159 -16.31 -1.14 -13.18
CA SER A 159 -17.43 -0.37 -12.61
C SER A 159 -17.01 0.54 -11.45
N ASN A 160 -15.87 0.25 -10.81
CA ASN A 160 -15.33 1.07 -9.73
C ASN A 160 -14.57 2.30 -10.22
N ARG A 161 -14.37 2.48 -11.53
CA ARG A 161 -13.54 3.55 -12.11
C ARG A 161 -13.91 4.93 -11.59
N ASP A 162 -15.19 5.30 -11.68
CA ASP A 162 -15.62 6.66 -11.34
C ASP A 162 -15.48 6.94 -9.85
N PHE A 163 -15.69 5.92 -9.01
CA PHE A 163 -15.44 6.01 -7.57
C PHE A 163 -13.94 6.17 -7.25
N ILE A 164 -13.05 5.41 -7.91
CA ILE A 164 -11.60 5.47 -7.65
C ILE A 164 -11.01 6.81 -8.06
N PHE A 165 -11.48 7.42 -9.15
CA PHE A 165 -10.94 8.66 -9.69
C PHE A 165 -11.81 9.89 -9.43
N THR A 166 -12.69 9.81 -8.42
CA THR A 166 -13.50 10.96 -7.99
C THR A 166 -12.58 12.16 -7.70
N ASP A 167 -12.94 13.34 -8.23
CA ASP A 167 -12.23 14.61 -8.10
C ASP A 167 -10.82 14.67 -8.75
N MET A 168 -10.44 13.66 -9.55
CA MET A 168 -9.14 13.58 -10.24
C MET A 168 -9.21 13.97 -11.72
N GLU A 169 -10.24 14.67 -12.19
CA GLU A 169 -10.48 15.04 -13.59
C GLU A 169 -9.30 15.76 -14.23
N ASP A 170 -8.75 16.75 -13.53
CA ASP A 170 -7.65 17.59 -14.05
C ASP A 170 -6.25 17.07 -13.69
N LEU A 171 -6.16 16.02 -12.88
CA LEU A 171 -4.87 15.51 -12.39
C LEU A 171 -4.34 14.34 -13.21
N LEU A 172 -5.25 13.55 -13.78
CA LEU A 172 -4.91 12.35 -14.53
C LEU A 172 -5.65 12.35 -15.86
N SER A 173 -4.92 12.11 -16.95
CA SER A 173 -5.55 11.91 -18.27
C SER A 173 -6.43 10.64 -18.26
N ASN A 174 -7.43 10.60 -19.15
CA ASN A 174 -8.27 9.41 -19.29
C ASN A 174 -7.46 8.14 -19.58
N LYS A 175 -6.38 8.27 -20.36
CA LYS A 175 -5.45 7.17 -20.65
C LYS A 175 -4.76 6.66 -19.38
N HIS A 176 -4.32 7.57 -18.52
CA HIS A 176 -3.71 7.22 -17.23
C HIS A 176 -4.71 6.48 -16.33
N LYS A 177 -5.93 7.02 -16.19
CA LYS A 177 -7.00 6.38 -15.41
C LYS A 177 -7.33 4.98 -15.93
N SER A 178 -7.45 4.82 -17.25
CA SER A 178 -7.71 3.51 -17.85
C SER A 178 -6.57 2.52 -17.60
N LYS A 179 -5.31 2.93 -17.75
CA LYS A 179 -4.17 2.03 -17.50
C LYS A 179 -4.06 1.61 -16.04
N ILE A 180 -4.34 2.51 -15.10
CA ILE A 180 -4.45 2.17 -13.67
C ILE A 180 -5.59 1.17 -13.44
N MET A 181 -6.75 1.31 -14.10
CA MET A 181 -7.83 0.31 -14.00
C MET A 181 -7.41 -1.04 -14.55
N ASP A 182 -6.78 -1.09 -15.73
CA ASP A 182 -6.27 -2.33 -16.32
C ASP A 182 -5.37 -3.08 -15.32
N MET A 183 -4.47 -2.33 -14.67
CA MET A 183 -3.56 -2.84 -13.66
C MET A 183 -4.27 -3.35 -12.40
N LEU A 184 -5.14 -2.53 -11.81
CA LEU A 184 -5.87 -2.91 -10.59
C LEU A 184 -6.75 -4.13 -10.80
N VAL A 185 -7.51 -4.17 -11.91
CA VAL A 185 -8.39 -5.29 -12.25
C VAL A 185 -7.56 -6.55 -12.50
N TRP A 186 -6.54 -6.49 -13.36
CA TRP A 186 -5.71 -7.66 -13.68
C TRP A 186 -5.01 -8.22 -12.44
N ARG A 187 -4.39 -7.37 -11.61
CA ARG A 187 -3.69 -7.81 -10.40
C ARG A 187 -4.64 -8.31 -9.32
N CYS A 188 -5.84 -7.76 -9.20
CA CYS A 188 -6.86 -8.29 -8.27
C CYS A 188 -7.29 -9.71 -8.65
N GLU A 189 -7.61 -9.95 -9.92
CA GLU A 189 -8.01 -11.29 -10.40
C GLU A 189 -6.86 -12.28 -10.25
N TYR A 190 -5.65 -11.89 -10.63
CA TYR A 190 -4.48 -12.75 -10.49
C TYR A 190 -4.16 -13.09 -9.03
N ALA A 191 -4.25 -12.13 -8.11
CA ALA A 191 -4.06 -12.39 -6.69
C ALA A 191 -5.12 -13.36 -6.14
N LYS A 192 -6.36 -13.23 -6.60
CA LYS A 192 -7.45 -14.14 -6.24
C LYS A 192 -7.17 -15.58 -6.72
N GLU A 193 -6.68 -15.74 -7.95
CA GLU A 193 -6.30 -17.05 -8.50
C GLU A 193 -5.18 -17.71 -7.69
N ILE A 194 -4.13 -16.97 -7.34
CA ILE A 194 -3.02 -17.51 -6.53
C ILE A 194 -3.48 -17.93 -5.13
N LEU A 195 -4.37 -17.15 -4.52
CA LEU A 195 -4.79 -17.36 -3.14
C LEU A 195 -5.97 -18.34 -3.01
N ASP A 196 -6.51 -18.85 -4.13
CA ASP A 196 -7.66 -19.76 -4.19
C ASP A 196 -8.90 -19.22 -3.43
N ILE A 197 -9.26 -17.95 -3.68
CA ILE A 197 -10.35 -17.22 -2.99
C ILE A 197 -11.56 -16.97 -3.89
#